data_AF-A3J003-F1
#
_entry.id   AF-A3J003-F1
#
_cell.length_a   1.000
_cell.length_b   1.000
_cell.length_c   1.000
_cell.angle_alpha   90.00
_cell.angle_beta   90.00
_cell.angle_gamma   90.00
#
_symmetry.space_group_name_H-M   'P 1'
#
loop_
_entity.id
_entity.type
_entity.pdbx_description
1 polymer ?
#
loop_
_entity_poly.entity_id
_entity_poly.type
_entity_poly.pdbx_seq_one_letter_code
_entity_poly.pdbx_strand_id
1 'polypeptide(L)'
;MPTENPKISLYVPQHIYDRFIEYKDQSGLSMSQAGTVLLAEYFGLEETIKDIREGVTIGGVTLNRVEKIESEIKELKEQINGLVNQYKTNSKLPNETKEPSSSLQGELPFTLVKLLLKKLV
;
A
#
# COMPACT_ATOMS: atom_id res chain seq x y z
N MET A 1 -4.04 3.41 9.94
CA MET A 1 -4.27 4.38 11.02
C MET A 1 -3.05 5.28 11.15
N PRO A 2 -3.21 6.61 11.26
CA PRO A 2 -2.12 7.47 11.69
C PRO A 2 -1.75 7.07 13.13
N THR A 3 -0.48 6.77 13.37
CA THR A 3 0.04 6.53 14.72
C THR A 3 0.00 7.84 15.50
N GLU A 4 -0.74 7.88 16.60
CA GLU A 4 -0.80 9.00 17.55
C GLU A 4 0.49 9.10 18.37
N ASN A 5 1.64 9.22 17.71
CA ASN A 5 2.89 9.41 18.43
C ASN A 5 2.96 10.85 18.95
N PRO A 6 3.00 11.06 20.28
CA PRO A 6 3.04 12.40 20.85
C PRO A 6 4.34 13.11 20.44
N LYS A 7 4.22 14.37 20.01
CA LYS A 7 5.38 15.22 19.76
C LYS A 7 5.85 15.82 21.07
N ILE A 8 7.11 15.59 21.41
CA ILE A 8 7.75 16.15 22.60
C ILE A 8 8.73 17.23 22.13
N SER A 9 8.70 18.40 22.78
CA SER A 9 9.68 19.46 22.59
C SER A 9 10.44 19.69 23.90
N LEU A 10 11.73 20.00 23.79
CA LEU A 10 12.60 20.27 24.93
C LEU A 10 13.47 21.48 24.59
N TYR A 11 13.74 22.32 25.58
CA TYR A 11 14.77 23.34 25.46
C TYR A 11 16.15 22.69 25.55
N VAL A 12 16.97 22.89 24.53
CA VAL A 12 18.33 22.33 24.44
C VAL A 12 19.32 23.48 24.29
N PRO A 13 20.36 23.58 25.15
CA PRO A 13 21.44 24.55 24.95
C PRO A 13 22.10 24.39 23.58
N GLN A 14 22.49 25.50 22.94
CA GLN A 14 23.01 25.50 21.57
C GLN A 14 24.15 24.51 21.35
N HIS A 15 25.14 24.47 22.25
CA HIS A 15 26.28 23.56 22.12
C HIS A 15 25.90 22.08 22.17
N ILE A 16 24.81 21.71 22.86
CA ILE A 16 24.29 20.34 22.86
C ILE A 16 23.56 20.06 21.55
N TYR A 17 22.79 21.03 21.05
CA TYR A 17 22.13 20.93 19.76
C TYR A 17 23.14 20.74 18.62
N ASP A 18 24.24 21.48 18.62
CA ASP A 18 25.29 21.36 17.60
C ASP A 18 25.92 19.95 17.63
N ARG A 19 26.23 19.42 18.81
CA ARG A 19 26.70 18.03 18.97
C ARG A 19 25.70 17.00 18.48
N PHE A 20 24.41 17.26 18.72
CA PHE A 20 23.35 16.40 18.23
C PHE A 20 23.25 16.41 16.70
N ILE A 21 23.42 17.58 16.06
CA ILE A 21 23.49 17.70 14.60
C ILE A 21 24.69 16.93 14.05
N GLU A 22 25.88 17.10 14.63
CA GLU A 22 27.08 16.34 14.25
C GLU A 22 26.82 14.83 14.31
N TYR A 23 26.23 14.35 15.42
CA TYR A 23 25.89 12.94 15.60
C TYR A 23 24.89 12.44 14.54
N LYS A 24 23.83 13.21 14.28
CA LYS A 24 22.81 12.91 13.28
C LYS A 24 23.45 12.75 11.90
N ASP A 25 24.33 13.67 11.52
CA ASP A 25 25.00 13.67 10.21
C ASP A 25 25.97 12.49 10.08
N GLN A 26 26.77 12.21 11.11
CA GLN A 26 27.70 11.07 11.12
C GLN A 26 26.97 9.72 11.07
N SER A 27 25.81 9.63 11.72
CA SER A 27 25.03 8.40 11.79
C SER A 27 24.11 8.18 10.58
N GLY A 28 23.95 9.19 9.71
CA GLY A 28 23.03 9.13 8.57
C GLY A 28 21.55 9.01 8.99
N LEU A 29 21.21 9.37 10.22
CA LEU A 29 19.87 9.23 10.78
C LEU A 29 19.03 10.50 10.57
N SER A 30 17.70 10.37 10.57
CA SER A 30 16.83 11.54 10.72
C SER A 30 16.90 12.12 12.14
N MET A 31 16.46 13.37 12.32
CA MET A 31 16.40 14.03 13.65
C MET A 31 15.65 13.18 14.68
N SER A 32 14.49 12.64 14.34
CA SER A 32 13.70 11.83 15.26
C SER A 32 14.39 10.51 15.59
N GLN A 33 14.97 9.83 14.60
CA GLN A 33 15.70 8.58 14.82
C GLN A 33 16.94 8.80 15.69
N ALA A 34 17.73 9.84 15.42
CA ALA A 34 18.89 10.18 16.23
C ALA A 34 18.50 10.46 17.69
N GLY A 35 17.41 11.21 17.91
CA GLY A 35 16.87 11.47 19.23
C GLY A 35 16.38 10.19 19.94
N THR A 36 15.66 9.33 19.21
CA THR A 36 15.21 8.04 19.75
C THR A 36 16.38 7.14 20.13
N VAL A 37 17.44 7.08 19.31
CA VAL A 37 18.63 6.28 19.61
C VAL A 37 19.33 6.77 20.88
N LEU A 38 19.51 8.08 21.06
CA LEU A 38 20.12 8.63 22.28
C LEU A 38 19.30 8.32 23.53
N LEU A 39 17.98 8.44 23.44
CA LEU A 39 17.09 8.09 24.55
C LEU A 39 17.09 6.58 24.81
N ALA A 40 17.06 5.76 23.76
CA ALA A 40 17.12 4.30 23.87
C ALA A 40 18.44 3.85 24.51
N GLU A 41 19.57 4.46 24.15
CA GLU A 41 20.88 4.22 24.78
C GLU A 41 20.86 4.58 26.27
N TYR A 42 20.27 5.73 26.63
CA TYR A 42 20.13 6.15 28.02
C TYR A 42 19.28 5.18 28.86
N PHE A 43 18.21 4.62 28.28
CA PHE A 43 17.31 3.70 28.97
C PHE A 43 17.69 2.21 28.85
N GLY A 44 18.76 1.87 28.10
CA GLY A 44 19.15 0.47 27.87
C GLY A 44 18.13 -0.31 27.04
N LEU A 45 17.72 0.25 25.89
CA LEU A 45 16.78 -0.38 24.95
C LEU A 45 17.53 -0.86 23.70
N GLU A 46 18.38 -1.88 23.86
CA GLU A 46 19.32 -2.35 22.82
C GLU A 46 18.62 -2.83 21.55
N GLU A 47 17.46 -3.48 21.69
CA GLU A 47 16.66 -3.95 20.54
C GLU A 47 16.14 -2.78 19.70
N THR A 48 15.70 -1.69 20.34
CA THR A 48 15.24 -0.48 19.64
C THR A 48 16.38 0.22 18.89
N ILE A 49 17.58 0.25 19.48
CA ILE A 49 18.76 0.82 18.82
C ILE A 49 19.10 0.02 17.56
N LYS A 50 19.08 -1.32 17.68
CA LYS A 50 19.34 -2.23 16.57
C LYS A 50 18.34 -2.03 15.44
N ASP A 51 17.05 -2.02 15.75
CA ASP A 51 15.98 -1.84 14.77
C ASP A 51 16.09 -0.52 14.00
N ILE A 52 16.50 0.57 14.68
CA ILE A 52 16.66 1.88 14.03
C ILE A 52 17.91 1.92 13.17
N ARG A 53 19.04 1.39 13.66
CA ARG A 53 20.33 1.41 12.94
C ARG A 53 20.35 0.44 11.75
N GLU A 54 19.68 -0.70 11.85
CA GLU A 54 19.56 -1.69 10.78
C GLU A 54 18.48 -1.35 9.75
N GLY A 55 17.80 -0.20 9.90
CA GLY A 55 16.84 0.30 8.91
C GLY A 55 15.46 -0.35 8.98
N VAL A 56 15.13 -1.01 10.10
CA VAL A 56 13.85 -1.70 10.30
C VAL A 56 12.70 -0.70 10.45
N THR A 57 12.97 0.56 10.80
CA THR A 57 11.93 1.59 10.99
C THR A 57 12.24 2.91 10.29
N ILE A 58 11.67 3.10 9.09
CA ILE A 58 11.58 4.41 8.42
C ILE A 58 10.22 5.01 8.78
N GLY A 59 10.21 6.09 9.58
CA GLY A 59 9.01 6.94 9.75
C GLY A 59 7.77 6.26 10.34
N GLY A 60 7.92 5.23 11.20
CA GLY A 60 6.80 4.49 11.78
C GLY A 60 6.24 3.37 10.89
N VAL A 61 6.92 3.06 9.79
CA VAL A 61 6.69 1.86 8.98
C VAL A 61 7.82 0.88 9.29
N THR A 62 7.47 -0.23 9.94
CA THR A 62 8.37 -1.36 10.14
C THR A 62 8.61 -2.08 8.82
N LEU A 63 9.80 -2.65 8.58
CA LEU A 63 10.07 -3.51 7.41
C LEU A 63 8.99 -4.59 7.21
N ASN A 64 8.49 -5.18 8.31
CA ASN A 64 7.35 -6.11 8.29
C ASN A 64 6.10 -5.55 7.61
N ARG A 65 5.87 -4.23 7.70
CA ARG A 65 4.74 -3.56 7.06
C ARG A 65 5.00 -3.30 5.58
N VAL A 66 6.25 -3.09 5.19
CA VAL A 66 6.65 -3.01 3.77
C VAL A 66 6.50 -4.37 3.10
N GLU A 67 7.01 -5.44 3.71
CA GLU A 67 6.85 -6.81 3.21
C GLU A 67 5.37 -7.21 3.09
N LYS A 68 4.55 -6.83 4.08
CA LYS A 68 3.10 -7.04 4.02
C LYS A 68 2.45 -6.29 2.85
N ILE A 69 2.83 -5.02 2.63
CA ILE A 69 2.33 -4.22 1.51
C ILE A 69 2.77 -4.83 0.17
N GLU A 70 4.00 -5.31 0.05
CA GLU A 70 4.49 -5.96 -1.16
C GLU A 70 3.73 -7.26 -1.46
N SER A 71 3.42 -8.04 -0.43
CA SER A 71 2.58 -9.23 -0.55
C SER A 71 1.15 -8.89 -0.99
N GLU A 72 0.53 -7.87 -0.40
CA GLU A 72 -0.83 -7.42 -0.76
C GLU A 72 -0.87 -6.89 -2.21
N ILE A 73 0.16 -6.17 -2.65
CA ILE A 73 0.29 -5.69 -4.05
C ILE A 73 0.42 -6.88 -5.02
N LYS A 74 1.19 -7.91 -4.64
CA LYS A 74 1.36 -9.11 -5.47
C LYS A 74 0.03 -9.85 -5.63
N GLU A 75 -0.72 -10.01 -4.55
CA GLU A 75 -2.04 -10.64 -4.56
C GLU A 75 -3.03 -9.84 -5.43
N LEU A 76 -3.03 -8.50 -5.31
CA LEU A 76 -3.88 -7.64 -6.13
C LEU A 76 -3.56 -7.77 -7.64
N LYS A 77 -2.27 -7.85 -7.99
CA LYS A 77 -1.83 -8.06 -9.38
C LYS A 77 -2.30 -9.40 -9.92
N GLU A 78 -2.25 -10.45 -9.11
CA GLU A 78 -2.73 -11.79 -9.48
C GLU A 78 -4.25 -11.79 -9.69
N GLN A 79 -5.01 -11.13 -8.80
CA GLN A 79 -6.47 -10.98 -8.94
C GLN A 79 -6.87 -10.18 -10.20
N ILE A 80 -6.18 -9.08 -10.48
CA ILE A 80 -6.41 -8.27 -11.70
C ILE A 80 -6.09 -9.10 -12.96
N ASN A 81 -4.97 -9.81 -12.97
CA ASN A 81 -4.63 -10.68 -14.09
C ASN A 81 -5.64 -11.82 -14.26
N GLY A 82 -6.16 -12.38 -13.18
CA GLY A 82 -7.25 -13.35 -13.19
C GLY A 82 -8.52 -12.78 -13.85
N LEU A 83 -8.93 -11.56 -13.48
CA LEU A 83 -10.07 -10.88 -14.08
C LEU A 83 -9.88 -10.61 -15.57
N VAL A 84 -8.71 -10.10 -15.97
CA VAL A 84 -8.37 -9.82 -17.37
C VAL A 84 -8.37 -11.10 -18.20
N ASN A 85 -7.86 -12.20 -17.63
CA ASN A 85 -7.85 -13.49 -18.30
C ASN A 85 -9.26 -14.07 -18.46
N GLN A 86 -10.12 -13.96 -17.43
CA GLN A 86 -11.53 -14.35 -17.53
C GLN A 86 -12.31 -13.54 -18.59
N TYR A 87 -12.00 -12.25 -18.73
CA TYR A 87 -12.61 -11.41 -19.77
C TYR A 87 -12.15 -11.82 -21.18
N LYS A 88 -10.89 -12.25 -21.34
CA LYS A 88 -10.34 -12.74 -22.62
C LYS A 88 -10.80 -14.15 -22.99
N THR A 89 -11.05 -15.03 -22.03
CA THR A 89 -11.60 -16.37 -22.32
C THR A 89 -13.09 -16.33 -22.64
N ASN A 90 -13.86 -15.44 -22.01
CA ASN A 90 -15.29 -15.26 -22.34
C ASN A 90 -15.52 -14.55 -23.69
N SER A 91 -14.50 -13.96 -24.32
CA SER A 91 -14.58 -13.39 -25.67
C SER A 91 -14.27 -14.37 -26.80
N LYS A 92 -14.05 -15.65 -26.50
CA LYS A 92 -13.84 -16.71 -27.52
C LYS A 92 -14.81 -17.87 -27.28
N LEU A 93 -16.07 -17.68 -27.69
CA LEU A 93 -16.94 -18.80 -28.07
C LEU A 93 -16.90 -18.95 -29.61
N PRO A 94 -16.91 -20.18 -30.15
CA PRO A 94 -16.65 -20.45 -31.56
C PRO A 94 -17.90 -20.19 -32.40
N ASN A 95 -17.84 -19.24 -33.33
CA ASN A 95 -18.82 -19.15 -34.42
C ASN A 95 -18.36 -20.05 -35.57
N GLU A 96 -18.66 -21.34 -35.46
CA GLU A 96 -18.97 -22.16 -36.63
C GLU A 96 -20.42 -22.59 -36.51
N THR A 97 -21.34 -21.98 -37.27
CA THR A 97 -22.20 -22.72 -38.22
C THR A 97 -22.95 -21.76 -39.14
N LYS A 98 -22.60 -21.81 -40.42
CA LYS A 98 -23.44 -21.76 -41.63
C LYS A 98 -24.66 -20.83 -41.66
N GLU A 99 -24.62 -19.88 -42.59
CA GLU A 99 -25.82 -19.32 -43.22
C GLU A 99 -26.78 -20.43 -43.66
N PRO A 100 -28.09 -20.19 -43.55
CA PRO A 100 -28.81 -19.89 -44.79
C PRO A 100 -29.83 -18.74 -44.64
N SER A 101 -29.80 -17.86 -45.65
CA SER A 101 -30.93 -17.19 -46.31
C SER A 101 -32.19 -16.75 -45.53
N SER A 102 -32.49 -15.47 -45.75
CA SER A 102 -33.80 -14.84 -46.01
C SER A 102 -34.73 -14.42 -44.85
N SER A 103 -34.91 -13.09 -44.80
CA SER A 103 -36.15 -12.32 -44.55
C SER A 103 -36.91 -12.47 -43.22
N LEU A 104 -37.01 -11.35 -42.50
CA LEU A 104 -38.23 -10.71 -41.96
C LEU A 104 -37.98 -9.98 -40.62
N GLN A 105 -38.23 -8.67 -40.67
CA GLN A 105 -38.76 -7.77 -39.63
C GLN A 105 -39.02 -8.32 -38.21
N GLY A 106 -38.59 -7.57 -37.19
CA GLY A 106 -39.28 -7.56 -35.88
C GLY A 106 -38.39 -7.35 -34.65
N GLU A 107 -38.46 -6.14 -34.10
CA GLU A 107 -38.39 -5.78 -32.67
C GLU A 107 -37.19 -6.20 -31.77
N LEU A 108 -36.49 -5.17 -31.28
CA LEU A 108 -35.58 -5.23 -30.12
C LEU A 108 -36.38 -5.56 -28.84
N PRO A 109 -36.01 -6.58 -28.04
CA PRO A 109 -36.66 -6.80 -26.76
C PRO A 109 -36.05 -5.86 -25.71
N PHE A 110 -36.84 -4.85 -25.30
CA PHE A 110 -36.60 -3.90 -24.21
C PHE A 110 -36.51 -4.52 -22.80
N THR A 111 -36.13 -5.79 -22.66
CA THR A 111 -36.21 -6.53 -21.38
C THR A 111 -34.97 -6.46 -20.50
N LEU A 112 -33.81 -5.98 -20.99
CA LEU A 112 -32.61 -5.87 -20.16
C LEU A 112 -32.50 -4.56 -19.36
N VAL A 113 -33.16 -3.48 -19.78
CA VAL A 113 -33.11 -2.19 -19.06
C VAL A 113 -34.01 -2.20 -17.81
N LYS A 114 -35.11 -2.95 -17.83
CA LYS A 114 -36.03 -3.04 -16.69
C LYS A 114 -35.48 -3.84 -15.50
N LEU A 115 -34.49 -4.71 -15.72
CA LEU A 115 -33.88 -5.51 -14.64
C LEU A 115 -32.85 -4.70 -13.83
N LEU A 116 -32.19 -3.70 -14.44
CA LEU A 116 -31.17 -2.89 -13.77
C LEU A 116 -31.73 -1.76 -12.90
N LEU A 117 -32.93 -1.26 -13.21
CA LEU A 117 -33.56 -0.17 -12.45
C LEU A 117 -34.27 -0.62 -11.16
N LYS A 118 -34.47 -1.93 -10.94
CA LYS A 118 -35.17 -2.45 -9.75
C LYS A 118 -34.25 -2.83 -8.59
N LYS A 119 -32.93 -2.65 -8.72
CA LYS A 119 -31.93 -2.97 -7.68
C LYS A 119 -31.29 -1.74 -7.03
N LEU A 120 -31.83 -0.54 -7.30
CA LEU A 120 -31.27 0.74 -6.83
C LEU A 120 -32.27 1.57 -6.01
N VAL A 121 -33.25 0.91 -5.38
CA VAL A 121 -34.10 1.45 -4.30
C VAL A 121 -33.98 0.52 -3.10
#